data_AF-A0A386C7I0-F1
#
_entry.id   AF-A0A386C7I0-F1
#
_cell.length_a   1.000
_cell.length_b   1.000
_cell.length_c   1.000
_cell.angle_alpha   90.00
_cell.angle_beta   90.00
_cell.angle_gamma   90.00
#
_symmetry.space_group_name_H-M   'P 1'
#
loop_
_entity.id
_entity.type
_entity.pdbx_description
1 polymer ?
#
loop_
_entity_poly.entity_id
_entity_poly.type
_entity_poly.pdbx_seq_one_letter_code
_entity_poly.pdbx_strand_id
1 'polypeptide(L)'
;MPVIKRVSSTPFKWKIVKAPLTKIANIEKKLPPNFIAPDGFGITPAARRYFEPLIRGQDTPPYDAQTGLPKYAALKRKLTKKKLPLYAVADK
;
A
#
# COMPACT_ATOMS: atom_id res chain seq x y z
N MET A 1 -4.92 1.84 -13.56
CA MET A 1 -4.49 1.75 -12.15
C MET A 1 -3.97 3.11 -11.70
N PRO A 2 -4.45 3.70 -10.59
CA PRO A 2 -3.79 4.86 -9.98
C PRO A 2 -2.46 4.42 -9.35
N VAL A 3 -1.40 5.22 -9.49
CA VAL A 3 -0.09 4.95 -8.87
C VAL A 3 0.46 6.20 -8.20
N ILE A 4 1.24 6.01 -7.14
CA ILE A 4 1.97 7.07 -6.45
C ILE A 4 3.31 7.30 -7.16
N LYS A 5 3.47 8.47 -7.77
CA LYS A 5 4.74 8.89 -8.41
C LYS A 5 5.47 9.89 -7.54
N ARG A 6 6.69 9.56 -7.10
CA ARG A 6 7.62 10.50 -6.48
C ARG A 6 8.03 11.56 -7.52
N VAL A 7 7.92 12.84 -7.15
CA VAL A 7 8.24 14.00 -8.01
C VAL A 7 9.48 14.72 -7.52
N SER A 8 9.73 14.73 -6.21
CA SER A 8 10.96 15.27 -5.62
C SER A 8 11.35 14.46 -4.38
N SER A 9 12.65 14.41 -4.08
CA SER A 9 13.19 13.75 -2.88
C SER A 9 13.49 14.74 -1.75
N THR A 10 13.89 15.98 -2.09
CA THR A 10 14.22 17.03 -1.12
C THR A 10 13.74 18.40 -1.65
N PRO A 11 12.60 18.93 -1.17
CA PRO A 11 11.64 18.29 -0.25
C PRO A 11 10.93 17.10 -0.89
N PHE A 12 10.51 16.12 -0.09
CA PHE A 12 9.78 14.96 -0.58
C PHE A 12 8.40 15.36 -1.11
N LYS A 13 8.12 15.07 -2.38
CA LYS A 13 6.83 15.35 -3.05
C LYS A 13 6.40 14.15 -3.88
N TRP A 14 5.10 13.89 -3.91
CA TRP A 14 4.50 12.83 -4.71
C TRP A 14 3.18 13.30 -5.34
N LYS A 15 2.72 12.58 -6.37
CA LYS A 15 1.41 12.80 -7.01
C LYS A 15 0.79 11.50 -7.46
N ILE A 16 -0.53 11.50 -7.65
CA ILE A 16 -1.26 10.38 -8.26
C ILE A 16 -1.19 10.51 -9.77
N VAL A 17 -0.84 9.43 -10.46
CA VAL A 17 -0.91 9.34 -11.93
C VAL A 17 -1.59 8.05 -12.36
N LYS A 18 -2.09 8.02 -13.60
CA LYS A 18 -2.68 6.81 -14.20
C LYS A 18 -1.59 5.97 -14.86
N ALA A 19 -1.60 4.67 -14.63
CA ALA A 19 -0.76 3.69 -15.31
C ALA A 19 -1.61 2.61 -16.01
N PRO A 20 -1.27 2.21 -17.25
CA PRO A 20 -1.93 1.12 -17.98
C PRO A 20 -1.74 -0.22 -17.27
N LEU A 21 -2.80 -1.05 -17.22
CA LEU A 21 -2.72 -2.40 -16.60
C LEU A 21 -1.74 -3.32 -17.32
N THR A 22 -1.64 -3.21 -18.65
CA THR A 22 -0.68 -3.96 -19.47
C THR A 22 0.78 -3.72 -19.08
N LYS A 23 1.10 -2.58 -18.46
CA LYS A 23 2.44 -2.25 -17.96
C LYS A 23 2.68 -2.67 -16.51
N ILE A 24 1.67 -3.26 -15.86
CA ILE A 24 1.70 -3.65 -14.43
C ILE A 24 1.54 -5.16 -14.31
N ALA A 25 0.69 -5.76 -15.16
CA ALA A 25 0.46 -7.19 -15.18
C ALA A 25 1.79 -7.96 -15.25
N ASN A 26 1.95 -8.94 -14.36
CA ASN A 26 3.09 -9.85 -14.27
C ASN A 26 4.46 -9.21 -13.96
N ILE A 27 4.49 -7.98 -13.43
CA ILE A 27 5.73 -7.30 -13.02
C ILE A 27 5.68 -6.98 -11.53
N GLU A 28 6.78 -7.26 -10.84
CA GLU A 28 6.98 -6.92 -9.43
C GLU A 28 8.10 -5.88 -9.22
N LYS A 29 8.01 -5.16 -8.11
CA LYS A 29 9.10 -4.27 -7.67
C LYS A 29 10.04 -5.04 -6.75
N LYS A 30 11.12 -5.57 -7.32
CA LYS A 30 12.19 -6.23 -6.55
C LYS A 30 12.94 -5.24 -5.66
N LEU A 31 13.41 -5.71 -4.51
CA LEU A 31 14.30 -4.94 -3.64
C LEU A 31 15.64 -4.74 -4.38
N PRO A 32 16.08 -3.49 -4.62
CA PRO A 32 17.35 -3.24 -5.30
C PRO A 32 18.54 -3.81 -4.49
N PRO A 33 19.50 -4.52 -5.12
CA PRO A 33 20.66 -5.05 -4.39
C PRO A 33 21.46 -3.97 -3.66
N ASN A 34 21.56 -2.76 -4.23
CA ASN A 34 22.25 -1.62 -3.61
C ASN A 34 21.51 -1.03 -2.39
N PHE A 35 20.36 -1.58 -2.00
CA PHE A 35 19.68 -1.24 -0.75
C PHE A 35 20.18 -2.08 0.43
N ILE A 36 20.83 -3.21 0.16
CA ILE A 36 21.33 -4.16 1.15
C ILE A 36 22.82 -3.86 1.39
N ALA A 37 23.22 -3.82 2.65
CA ALA A 37 24.62 -3.61 3.04
C ALA A 37 25.50 -4.80 2.58
N PRO A 38 26.83 -4.60 2.41
CA PRO A 38 27.71 -5.68 1.94
C PRO A 38 27.73 -6.93 2.81
N ASP A 39 27.44 -6.79 4.11
CA ASP A 39 27.32 -7.89 5.07
C ASP A 39 25.99 -8.65 4.97
N GLY A 40 25.02 -8.13 4.22
CA GLY A 40 23.69 -8.72 4.08
C GLY A 40 22.71 -8.43 5.23
N PHE A 41 23.14 -7.76 6.30
CA PHE A 41 22.34 -7.58 7.53
C PHE A 41 21.85 -6.15 7.77
N GLY A 42 22.23 -5.21 6.90
CA GLY A 42 21.87 -3.79 7.02
C GLY A 42 21.24 -3.18 5.77
N ILE A 43 20.75 -1.94 5.92
CA ILE A 43 20.33 -1.09 4.81
C ILE A 43 21.39 -0.05 4.45
N THR A 44 21.51 0.28 3.17
CA THR A 44 22.45 1.32 2.72
C THR A 44 21.89 2.75 2.89
N PRO A 45 22.71 3.81 2.75
CA PRO A 45 22.20 5.17 2.67
C PRO A 45 21.22 5.40 1.52
N ALA A 46 21.34 4.65 0.42
CA ALA A 46 20.40 4.72 -0.70
C ALA A 46 19.01 4.19 -0.30
N ALA A 47 18.97 3.07 0.43
CA ALA A 47 17.75 2.54 1.02
C ALA A 47 17.12 3.53 2.01
N ARG A 48 17.91 4.11 2.93
CA ARG A 48 17.42 5.11 3.89
C ARG A 48 16.76 6.30 3.19
N ARG A 49 17.42 6.89 2.19
CA ARG A 49 16.85 8.00 1.38
C ARG A 49 15.56 7.62 0.67
N TYR A 50 15.41 6.34 0.31
CA TYR A 50 14.19 5.87 -0.34
C TYR A 50 13.06 5.64 0.67
N PHE A 51 13.30 4.96 1.79
CA PHE A 51 12.28 4.51 2.74
C PHE A 51 11.88 5.55 3.78
N GLU A 52 12.84 6.32 4.30
CA GLU A 52 12.60 7.29 5.37
C GLU A 52 11.43 8.25 5.10
N PRO A 53 11.28 8.87 3.91
CA PRO A 53 10.16 9.77 3.67
C PRO A 53 8.80 9.06 3.61
N LEU A 54 8.75 7.74 3.45
CA LEU A 54 7.51 6.96 3.34
C LEU A 54 6.83 6.71 4.68
N ILE A 55 7.58 6.86 5.79
CA ILE A 55 7.09 6.63 7.16
C ILE A 55 6.93 7.94 7.95
N ARG A 56 7.06 9.09 7.28
CA ARG A 56 6.94 10.40 7.95
C ARG A 56 5.48 10.74 8.21
N GLY A 57 5.24 11.29 9.39
CA GLY A 57 3.91 11.68 9.87
C GLY A 57 3.31 10.62 10.79
N GLN A 58 2.44 11.06 11.69
CA GLN A 58 1.63 10.19 12.54
C GLN A 58 0.17 10.50 12.25
N ASP A 59 -0.64 9.46 12.10
CA ASP A 59 -2.09 9.56 11.91
C ASP A 59 -2.77 8.63 12.92
N THR A 60 -3.01 9.19 14.09
CA THR A 60 -3.55 8.45 15.23
C THR A 60 -5.07 8.31 15.08
N PRO A 61 -5.64 7.09 15.24
CA PRO A 61 -7.09 6.90 15.12
C PRO A 61 -7.84 7.62 16.25
N PRO A 62 -9.13 7.95 16.06
CA PRO A 62 -9.97 8.41 17.16
C PRO A 62 -10.11 7.33 18.23
N TYR A 63 -10.22 7.73 19.50
CA TYR A 63 -10.39 6.84 20.64
C TYR A 63 -11.81 6.90 21.19
N ASP A 64 -12.29 5.77 21.71
CA ASP A 64 -13.56 5.68 22.41
C ASP A 64 -13.42 6.23 23.84
N ALA A 65 -14.25 7.21 24.20
CA ALA A 65 -14.13 7.93 25.46
C ALA A 65 -14.50 7.09 26.69
N GLN A 66 -15.23 5.99 26.52
CA GLN A 66 -15.67 5.14 27.64
C GLN A 66 -14.69 4.00 27.89
N THR A 67 -14.17 3.39 26.82
CA THR A 67 -13.28 2.23 26.90
C THR A 67 -11.80 2.61 26.83
N GLY A 68 -11.47 3.80 26.33
CA GLY A 68 -10.09 4.25 26.12
C GLY A 68 -9.37 3.54 24.97
N LEU A 69 -10.09 2.81 24.12
CA LEU A 69 -9.52 2.01 23.01
C LEU A 69 -9.68 2.71 21.65
N PRO A 70 -8.83 2.41 20.65
CA PRO A 70 -9.02 2.92 19.29
C PRO A 70 -10.38 2.53 18.69
N LYS A 71 -11.08 3.53 18.14
CA LYS A 71 -12.41 3.38 17.56
C LYS A 71 -12.33 3.01 16.08
N TYR A 72 -12.31 1.71 15.80
CA TYR A 72 -12.35 1.18 14.43
C TYR A 72 -13.77 1.05 13.88
N ALA A 73 -13.92 1.16 12.56
CA ALA A 73 -15.21 1.05 11.89
C ALA A 73 -15.69 -0.40 11.78
N ALA A 74 -16.94 -0.67 12.19
CA ALA A 74 -17.64 -1.92 11.96
C ALA A 74 -18.69 -1.75 10.85
N LEU A 75 -18.48 -2.40 9.71
CA LEU A 75 -19.40 -2.31 8.57
C LEU A 75 -20.59 -3.27 8.75
N LYS A 76 -21.80 -2.80 8.39
CA LYS A 76 -23.04 -3.61 8.46
C LYS A 76 -23.07 -4.79 7.46
N ARG A 77 -22.23 -4.74 6.41
CA ARG A 77 -22.09 -5.79 5.37
C ARG A 77 -23.43 -6.35 4.85
N LYS A 78 -24.44 -5.48 4.69
CA LYS A 78 -25.77 -5.89 4.20
C LYS A 78 -25.65 -6.38 2.76
N LEU A 79 -26.09 -7.62 2.53
CA LEU A 79 -26.08 -8.23 1.20
C LEU A 79 -27.18 -7.64 0.31
N THR A 80 -26.87 -7.49 -0.97
CA THR A 80 -27.87 -7.15 -1.98
C THR A 80 -28.66 -8.38 -2.41
N LYS A 81 -29.88 -8.19 -2.93
CA LYS A 81 -30.67 -9.28 -3.49
C LYS A 81 -29.94 -9.89 -4.69
N LYS A 82 -29.87 -11.23 -4.75
CA LYS A 82 -29.30 -11.95 -5.88
C LYS A 82 -30.16 -11.72 -7.14
N LYS A 83 -29.50 -11.53 -8.28
CA LYS A 83 -30.15 -11.36 -9.60
C LYS A 83 -29.84 -12.49 -10.58
N LEU A 84 -28.81 -13.28 -10.29
CA LEU A 84 -28.34 -14.35 -11.16
C LEU A 84 -28.43 -15.70 -10.41
N PRO A 85 -28.59 -16.82 -11.14
CA PRO A 85 -28.41 -18.15 -10.58
C PRO A 85 -27.05 -18.35 -9.93
N LEU A 86 -26.91 -19.41 -9.14
CA LEU A 86 -25.63 -19.79 -8.55
C LEU A 86 -24.60 -20.07 -9.67
N TYR A 87 -23.44 -19.42 -9.59
CA TYR A 87 -22.31 -19.72 -10.47
C TYR A 87 -21.64 -21.02 -10.02
N ALA A 88 -21.73 -22.07 -10.84
CA ALA A 88 -20.95 -23.29 -10.68
C ALA A 88 -19.68 -23.16 -11.52
N VAL A 89 -18.51 -23.37 -10.91
CA VAL A 89 -17.24 -23.41 -11.67
C VAL A 89 -17.24 -24.69 -12.49
N ALA A 90 -17.39 -24.55 -13.80
CA ALA A 90 -17.06 -25.61 -14.74
C ALA A 90 -15.53 -25.62 -14.89
N ASP A 91 -14.93 -26.78 -14.72
CA ASP A 91 -13.52 -27.10 -15.02
C ASP A 91 -12.48 -26.83 -13.91
N LYS A 92 -11.98 -27.95 -13.39
CA LYS A 92 -10.56 -28.19 -13.09
C LYS A 92 -10.01 -29.10 -14.19
#